data_AF-A0A6I9Z1U0-F1
#
_entry.id   AF-A0A6I9Z1U0-F1
#
_cell.length_a   1.000
_cell.length_b   1.000
_cell.length_c   1.000
_cell.angle_alpha   90.00
_cell.angle_beta   90.00
_cell.angle_gamma   90.00
#
_symmetry.space_group_name_H-M   'P 1'
#
loop_
_entity.id
_entity.type
_entity.pdbx_description
1 polymer ?
#
loop_
_entity_poly.entity_id
_entity_poly.type
_entity_poly.pdbx_seq_one_letter_code
_entity_poly.pdbx_strand_id
1 'polypeptide(L)'
;MNTLHISSTNTVREVIEALLKKFLVPDNPAKFALYKQCHKEDQVYMCKLSETEHPLYLRLVAGPRTDMLSFVLREHESGELLWEAFSLPELQNFLRILDKEEDEQLQTLKKRYAVYRKKLEEALDGVWIPS
;
A
#
# COMPACT_ATOMS: atom_id res chain seq x y z
N MET A 1 -19.53 8.36 13.01
CA MET A 1 -19.98 8.28 11.60
C MET A 1 -20.13 9.71 11.10
N ASN A 2 -19.49 10.06 9.98
CA ASN A 2 -19.45 11.44 9.49
C ASN A 2 -20.35 11.59 8.26
N THR A 3 -21.26 12.55 8.28
CA THR A 3 -22.19 12.81 7.14
C THR A 3 -21.68 13.97 6.30
N LEU A 4 -21.58 13.76 4.99
CA LEU A 4 -21.28 14.81 4.01
C LEU A 4 -22.44 14.85 2.99
N HIS A 5 -22.98 16.04 2.76
CA HIS A 5 -24.01 16.24 1.74
C HIS A 5 -23.34 16.50 0.39
N ILE A 6 -23.65 15.66 -0.60
CA ILE A 6 -23.05 15.68 -1.94
C ILE A 6 -24.13 15.41 -3.00
N SER A 7 -23.85 15.77 -4.25
CA SER A 7 -24.64 15.45 -5.44
C SER A 7 -24.08 14.21 -6.15
N SER A 8 -24.79 13.74 -7.18
CA SER A 8 -24.36 12.61 -8.02
C SER A 8 -23.18 12.93 -8.92
N THR A 9 -22.92 14.20 -9.18
CA THR A 9 -21.79 14.66 -10.01
C THR A 9 -20.50 14.78 -9.21
N ASN A 10 -20.57 14.76 -7.88
CA ASN A 10 -19.38 14.91 -7.08
C ASN A 10 -18.43 13.74 -7.28
N THR A 11 -17.17 14.07 -7.56
CA THR A 11 -16.11 13.07 -7.75
C THR A 11 -15.49 12.68 -6.42
N VAL A 12 -14.75 11.58 -6.39
CA VAL A 12 -13.96 11.17 -5.22
C VAL A 12 -13.00 12.29 -4.78
N ARG A 13 -12.36 12.98 -5.71
CA ARG A 13 -11.46 14.11 -5.40
C ARG A 13 -12.19 15.22 -4.63
N GLU A 14 -13.34 15.65 -5.13
CA GLU A 14 -14.15 16.70 -4.48
C GLU A 14 -14.65 16.25 -3.11
N VAL A 15 -14.99 14.97 -2.95
CA VAL A 15 -15.38 14.40 -1.66
C VAL A 15 -14.22 14.43 -0.67
N ILE A 16 -13.01 14.08 -1.10
CA ILE A 16 -11.80 14.16 -0.26
C ILE A 16 -11.56 15.61 0.17
N GLU A 17 -11.54 16.55 -0.77
CA GLU A 17 -11.36 17.98 -0.50
C GLU A 17 -12.41 18.52 0.49
N ALA A 18 -13.68 18.17 0.29
CA ALA A 18 -14.77 18.58 1.16
C ALA A 18 -14.63 18.00 2.57
N LEU A 19 -14.17 16.74 2.69
CA LEU A 19 -13.88 16.11 3.98
C LEU A 19 -12.72 16.81 4.68
N LEU A 20 -11.59 17.02 4.02
CA LEU A 20 -10.42 17.70 4.61
C LEU A 20 -10.77 19.12 5.07
N LYS A 21 -11.52 19.87 4.25
CA LYS A 21 -12.03 21.19 4.61
C LYS A 21 -12.95 21.14 5.82
N LYS A 22 -13.86 20.17 5.88
CA LYS A 22 -14.78 19.98 7.02
C LYS A 22 -14.05 19.67 8.32
N PHE A 23 -12.94 18.92 8.24
CA PHE A 23 -12.13 18.55 9.40
C PHE A 23 -10.95 19.50 9.67
N LEU A 24 -10.84 20.60 8.93
CA LEU A 24 -9.75 21.59 9.05
C LEU A 24 -8.35 20.96 8.92
N VAL A 25 -8.22 19.93 8.08
CA VAL A 25 -6.94 19.27 7.80
C VAL A 25 -6.20 20.09 6.73
N PRO A 26 -5.04 20.70 7.03
CA PRO A 26 -4.33 21.58 6.11
C PRO A 26 -3.46 20.83 5.07
N ASP A 27 -3.49 19.49 5.08
CA ASP A 27 -2.71 18.65 4.18
C ASP A 27 -3.21 18.65 2.73
N ASN A 28 -2.32 18.25 1.82
CA ASN A 28 -2.63 18.10 0.41
C ASN A 28 -3.65 16.95 0.21
N PRO A 29 -4.80 17.18 -0.47
CA PRO A 29 -5.78 16.13 -0.76
C PRO A 29 -5.19 14.91 -1.48
N ALA A 30 -4.12 15.08 -2.26
CA ALA A 30 -3.42 13.98 -2.93
C ALA A 30 -2.76 12.97 -1.97
N LYS A 31 -2.57 13.33 -0.69
CA LYS A 31 -2.11 12.39 0.35
C LYS A 31 -3.21 11.44 0.82
N PHE A 32 -4.46 11.68 0.46
CA PHE A 32 -5.59 10.90 0.93
C PHE A 32 -6.23 10.11 -0.20
N ALA A 33 -6.78 8.96 0.15
CA ALA A 33 -7.57 8.16 -0.76
C ALA A 33 -8.88 7.74 -0.09
N LEU A 34 -9.96 7.75 -0.88
CA LEU A 34 -11.25 7.25 -0.46
C LEU A 34 -11.37 5.78 -0.85
N TYR A 35 -11.64 4.94 0.14
CA TYR A 35 -11.86 3.51 -0.05
C TYR A 35 -13.34 3.19 0.08
N LYS A 36 -13.84 2.31 -0.79
CA LYS A 36 -15.08 1.58 -0.53
C LYS A 36 -14.77 0.35 0.31
N GLN A 37 -15.61 0.10 1.30
CA GLN A 37 -15.54 -1.08 2.15
C GLN A 37 -16.84 -1.87 2.02
N CYS A 38 -16.76 -3.15 1.66
CA CYS A 38 -17.92 -4.02 1.46
C CYS A 38 -17.80 -5.25 2.35
N HIS A 39 -18.91 -5.71 2.91
CA HIS A 39 -18.97 -6.98 3.65
C HIS A 39 -19.48 -8.08 2.72
N LYS A 40 -18.70 -9.15 2.55
CA LYS A 40 -19.11 -10.35 1.81
C LYS A 40 -18.68 -11.58 2.59
N GLU A 41 -19.61 -12.49 2.89
CA GLU A 41 -19.31 -13.79 3.52
C GLU A 41 -18.48 -13.67 4.82
N ASP A 42 -18.84 -12.73 5.69
CA ASP A 42 -18.15 -12.41 6.96
C ASP A 42 -16.72 -11.84 6.82
N GLN A 43 -16.30 -11.52 5.59
CA GLN A 43 -15.04 -10.83 5.30
C GLN A 43 -15.27 -9.39 4.85
N VAL A 44 -14.34 -8.51 5.23
CA VAL A 44 -14.36 -7.08 4.90
C VAL A 44 -13.38 -6.80 3.77
N TYR A 45 -13.91 -6.45 2.61
CA TYR A 45 -13.11 -6.08 1.44
C TYR A 45 -12.98 -4.56 1.37
N MET A 46 -11.77 -4.06 1.11
CA MET A 46 -11.52 -2.64 0.87
C MET A 46 -10.92 -2.44 -0.53
N CYS A 47 -11.45 -1.48 -1.26
CA CYS A 47 -10.93 -1.11 -2.58
C CYS A 47 -10.78 0.41 -2.67
N LYS A 48 -9.62 0.87 -3.16
CA LYS A 48 -9.37 2.28 -3.48
C LYS A 48 -10.31 2.71 -4.61
N LEU A 49 -10.93 3.86 -4.46
CA LEU A 49 -11.72 4.47 -5.53
C LEU A 49 -10.82 5.36 -6.40
N SER A 50 -11.09 5.36 -7.70
CA SER A 50 -10.47 6.31 -8.63
C SER A 50 -11.00 7.72 -8.35
N GLU A 51 -10.14 8.72 -8.56
CA GLU A 51 -10.46 10.12 -8.31
C GLU A 51 -11.65 10.63 -9.13
N THR A 52 -11.94 10.02 -10.28
CA THR A 52 -13.04 10.38 -11.19
C THR A 52 -14.34 9.62 -10.90
N GLU A 53 -14.33 8.63 -10.00
CA GLU A 53 -15.56 7.93 -9.63
C GLU A 53 -16.50 8.82 -8.81
N HIS A 54 -17.78 8.43 -8.75
CA HIS A 54 -18.83 9.17 -8.07
C HIS A 54 -19.35 8.41 -6.82
N PRO A 55 -18.93 8.77 -5.60
CA PRO A 55 -19.27 8.01 -4.38
C PRO A 55 -20.77 7.90 -4.11
N LEU A 56 -21.54 8.95 -4.43
CA LEU A 56 -22.99 8.91 -4.24
C LEU A 56 -23.65 7.90 -5.17
N TYR A 57 -23.21 7.81 -6.43
CA TYR A 57 -23.70 6.81 -7.37
C TYR A 57 -23.45 5.38 -6.86
N LEU A 58 -22.23 5.11 -6.36
CA LEU A 58 -21.89 3.82 -5.76
C LEU A 58 -22.77 3.49 -4.54
N ARG A 59 -23.06 4.49 -3.70
CA ARG A 59 -23.98 4.35 -2.57
C ARG A 59 -25.40 4.03 -3.02
N LEU A 60 -25.90 4.70 -4.06
CA LEU A 60 -27.25 4.48 -4.57
C LEU A 60 -27.43 3.06 -5.11
N VAL A 61 -26.44 2.56 -5.85
CA VAL A 61 -26.44 1.18 -6.37
C VAL A 61 -26.36 0.15 -5.24
N ALA A 62 -25.57 0.43 -4.19
CA ALA A 62 -25.44 -0.45 -3.04
C ALA A 62 -26.63 -0.39 -2.06
N GLY A 63 -27.51 0.59 -2.20
CA GLY A 63 -28.62 0.80 -1.28
C GLY A 63 -28.21 1.43 0.06
N PRO A 64 -29.20 1.62 0.96
CA PRO A 64 -29.04 2.43 2.16
C PRO A 64 -28.32 1.70 3.30
N ARG A 65 -28.18 0.37 3.22
CA ARG A 65 -27.59 -0.40 4.30
C ARG A 65 -26.06 -0.20 4.33
N THR A 66 -25.56 0.24 5.49
CA THR A 66 -24.15 0.59 5.67
C THR A 66 -23.26 -0.62 5.94
N ASP A 67 -23.84 -1.79 6.18
CA ASP A 67 -23.16 -3.08 6.20
C ASP A 67 -22.77 -3.54 4.78
N MET A 68 -23.55 -3.19 3.76
CA MET A 68 -23.28 -3.60 2.38
C MET A 68 -22.15 -2.78 1.75
N LEU A 69 -22.08 -1.50 2.06
CA LEU A 69 -21.05 -0.57 1.59
C LEU A 69 -20.79 0.48 2.66
N SER A 70 -19.54 0.82 2.92
CA SER A 70 -19.12 1.98 3.72
C SER A 70 -17.98 2.70 2.99
N PHE A 71 -17.71 3.95 3.35
CA PHE A 71 -16.59 4.72 2.78
C PHE A 71 -15.62 5.10 3.88
N VAL A 72 -14.33 4.94 3.62
CA VAL A 72 -13.27 5.22 4.57
C VAL A 72 -12.25 6.12 3.88
N LEU A 73 -12.04 7.32 4.43
CA LEU A 73 -10.92 8.18 4.04
C LEU A 73 -9.68 7.70 4.80
N ARG A 74 -8.59 7.42 4.08
CA ARG A 74 -7.30 7.11 4.68
C ARG A 74 -6.23 7.98 4.09
N GLU A 75 -5.29 8.40 4.93
CA GLU A 75 -4.01 8.89 4.43
C GLU A 75 -3.25 7.73 3.77
N HIS A 76 -2.50 8.06 2.74
CA HIS A 76 -1.59 7.15 2.09
C HIS A 76 -0.36 6.93 2.98
N GLU A 77 -0.54 6.18 4.08
CA GLU A 77 0.57 5.86 5.00
C GLU A 77 1.52 4.78 4.44
N SER A 78 1.10 4.05 3.41
CA SER A 78 1.91 3.02 2.77
C SER A 78 2.56 3.60 1.52
N GLY A 79 3.88 3.49 1.40
CA GLY A 79 4.67 3.96 0.26
C GLY A 79 4.36 3.28 -1.08
N GLU A 80 3.10 3.26 -1.54
CA GLU A 80 2.80 3.11 -2.96
C GLU A 80 3.23 4.41 -3.62
N LEU A 81 4.47 4.44 -4.08
CA LEU A 81 4.93 5.45 -5.01
C LEU A 81 3.99 5.44 -6.21
N LEU A 82 3.40 6.59 -6.54
CA LEU A 82 2.65 6.78 -7.78
C LEU A 82 3.65 6.72 -8.93
N TRP A 83 3.97 5.51 -9.39
CA TRP A 83 4.99 5.29 -10.42
C TRP A 83 4.71 6.06 -11.72
N GLU A 84 3.43 6.32 -12.01
CA GLU A 84 2.97 7.13 -13.14
C GLU A 84 3.40 8.61 -13.07
N ALA A 85 3.79 9.11 -11.88
CA ALA A 85 4.26 10.48 -11.70
C ALA A 85 5.75 10.66 -12.09
N PHE A 86 6.47 9.58 -12.38
CA PHE A 86 7.88 9.62 -12.76
C PHE A 86 8.04 9.45 -14.27
N SER A 87 9.02 10.15 -14.82
CA SER A 87 9.43 9.98 -16.22
C SER A 87 10.09 8.62 -16.44
N LEU A 88 10.10 8.15 -17.69
CA LEU A 88 10.72 6.88 -18.05
C LEU A 88 12.21 6.76 -17.61
N PRO A 89 13.06 7.81 -17.74
CA PRO A 89 14.43 7.77 -17.23
C PRO A 89 14.52 7.59 -15.71
N GLU A 90 13.60 8.19 -14.95
CA GLU A 90 13.57 8.07 -13.48
C GLU A 90 13.19 6.65 -13.07
N LEU A 91 12.18 6.06 -13.73
CA LEU A 91 11.79 4.67 -13.53
C LEU A 91 12.93 3.69 -13.84
N GLN A 92 13.65 3.91 -14.94
CA GLN A 92 14.84 3.12 -15.28
C GLN A 92 15.96 3.26 -14.23
N ASN A 93 16.13 4.46 -13.66
CA ASN A 93 17.10 4.67 -12.60
C ASN A 93 16.70 3.93 -11.31
N PHE A 94 15.41 3.90 -10.96
CA PHE A 94 14.94 3.12 -9.80
C PHE A 94 15.21 1.62 -9.99
N LEU A 95 14.92 1.07 -11.17
CA LEU A 95 15.24 -0.34 -11.47
C LEU A 95 16.73 -0.63 -11.30
N ARG A 96 17.59 0.23 -11.85
CA ARG A 96 19.05 0.09 -11.72
C ARG A 96 19.54 0.14 -10.26
N ILE A 97 18.90 0.95 -9.43
CA ILE A 97 19.22 1.03 -7.99
C ILE A 97 18.79 -0.26 -7.30
N LEU A 98 17.58 -0.75 -7.57
CA LEU A 98 17.06 -1.99 -7.00
C LEU A 98 17.92 -3.21 -7.38
N ASP A 99 18.31 -3.33 -8.64
CA ASP A 99 19.19 -4.42 -9.11
C ASP A 99 20.52 -4.43 -8.36
N LYS A 100 21.08 -3.24 -8.11
CA LYS A 100 22.33 -3.09 -7.36
C LYS A 100 22.15 -3.48 -5.89
N GLU A 101 21.08 -3.03 -5.26
CA GLU A 101 20.76 -3.38 -3.87
C GLU A 101 20.53 -4.88 -3.70
N GLU A 102 19.85 -5.52 -4.66
CA GLU A 102 19.63 -6.96 -4.66
C GLU A 102 20.95 -7.74 -4.74
N ASP A 103 21.86 -7.39 -5.67
CA ASP A 103 23.16 -8.06 -5.77
C ASP A 103 23.98 -7.87 -4.49
N GLU A 104 24.01 -6.67 -3.91
CA GLU A 104 24.70 -6.40 -2.65
C GLU A 104 24.16 -7.25 -1.48
N GLN A 105 22.84 -7.42 -1.38
CA GLN A 105 22.21 -8.30 -0.39
C GLN A 105 22.56 -9.77 -0.63
N LEU A 106 22.52 -10.21 -1.89
CA LEU A 106 22.82 -11.58 -2.26
C LEU A 106 24.29 -11.94 -1.97
N GLN A 107 25.23 -11.03 -2.26
CA GLN A 107 26.64 -11.21 -1.90
C GLN A 107 26.84 -11.28 -0.38
N THR A 108 26.15 -10.43 0.37
CA THR A 108 26.20 -10.42 1.83
C THR A 108 25.67 -11.74 2.40
N LEU A 109 24.56 -12.23 1.86
CA LEU A 109 23.96 -13.51 2.25
C LEU A 109 24.92 -14.67 1.95
N LYS A 110 25.47 -14.73 0.74
CA LYS A 110 26.47 -15.74 0.34
C LYS A 110 27.67 -15.76 1.28
N LYS A 111 28.23 -14.60 1.61
CA LYS A 111 29.35 -14.48 2.56
C LYS A 111 28.96 -15.03 3.93
N ARG A 112 27.77 -14.68 4.44
CA ARG A 112 27.28 -15.18 5.74
C ARG A 112 27.12 -16.70 5.74
N TYR A 113 26.56 -17.27 4.68
CA TYR A 113 26.45 -18.73 4.52
C TYR A 113 27.82 -19.40 4.42
N ALA A 114 28.77 -18.84 3.69
CA ALA A 114 30.12 -19.39 3.59
C ALA A 114 30.83 -19.42 4.95
N VAL A 115 30.72 -18.34 5.73
CA VAL A 115 31.27 -18.28 7.10
C VAL A 115 30.59 -19.31 8.00
N TYR A 116 29.27 -19.44 7.91
CA TYR A 116 28.53 -20.40 8.74
C TYR A 116 28.87 -21.86 8.37
N ARG A 117 28.97 -22.17 7.07
CA ARG A 117 29.41 -23.48 6.57
C ARG A 117 30.79 -23.83 7.11
N LYS A 118 31.76 -22.92 7.01
CA LYS A 118 33.13 -23.16 7.51
C LYS A 118 33.13 -23.50 9.01
N LYS A 119 32.35 -22.78 9.81
CA LYS A 119 32.21 -23.07 11.25
C LYS A 119 31.59 -24.44 11.53
N LEU A 120 30.63 -24.87 10.72
CA LEU A 120 30.04 -26.21 10.83
C LEU A 120 31.05 -27.30 10.47
N GLU A 121 31.84 -27.10 9.41
CA GLU A 121 32.90 -28.02 9.00
C GLU A 121 33.97 -28.15 10.09
N GLU A 122 34.44 -27.03 10.66
CA GLU A 122 35.38 -27.01 11.79
C GLU A 122 34.82 -27.76 13.03
N ALA A 123 33.53 -27.61 13.32
CA ALA A 123 32.88 -28.31 14.42
C ALA A 123 32.72 -29.82 14.17
N LEU A 124 32.51 -30.23 12.92
CA LEU A 124 32.41 -31.64 12.52
C LEU A 124 33.79 -32.33 12.58
N ASP A 125 34.84 -31.65 12.11
CA ASP A 125 36.21 -32.20 12.14
C ASP A 125 36.76 -32.29 13.58
N GLY A 126 36.35 -31.38 14.48
CA GLY A 126 36.69 -31.44 15.91
C GLY A 126 36.06 -32.62 16.67
N VAL A 127 35.11 -33.35 16.08
CA VAL A 127 34.42 -34.50 16.67
C VAL A 127 35.08 -35.84 16.30
N TRP A 128 36.08 -35.86 15.41
CA TRP A 128 36.79 -37.10 15.08
C TRP A 128 37.84 -37.46 16.15
N ILE A 129 37.42 -38.24 17.14
CA ILE A 129 38.32 -38.99 18.03
C ILE A 129 38.30 -40.46 17.56
N PRO A 130 39.35 -40.96 16.88
CA PRO A 130 39.43 -42.38 16.56
C PRO A 130 39.73 -43.17 17.85
N SER A 131 38.95 -44.24 18.06
CA SER A 131 39.14 -45.23 19.13
C SER A 131 40.26 -46.21 18.80
#